data_AF-Q4N6M6-F1
#
_entry.id   AF-Q4N6M6-F1
#
_cell.length_a   1.000
_cell.length_b   1.000
_cell.length_c   1.000
_cell.angle_alpha   90.00
_cell.angle_beta   90.00
_cell.angle_gamma   90.00
#
_symmetry.space_group_name_H-M   'P 1'
#
loop_
_entity.id
_entity.type
_entity.pdbx_description
1 polymer ?
#
loop_
_entity_poly.entity_id
_entity_poly.type
_entity_poly.pdbx_seq_one_letter_code
_entity_poly.pdbx_strand_id
1 'polypeptide(L)'
;MKLIPVLIFVSIKLAFSTNSILFGPGYPSRFACVSDAYSLESSLYKLPKEFVDKYNKVALDVSRVVELPEEVGIDRELVESGLTLFDESKVLRNGLVYTSIEYSLQRHIARDYVSSQMVLASLNGLKTISYISNVLRAFARSNITKYNTKLTDEAKYGLCSAFVYGDVADALDDYRTKQLQKIRAENKRITHNISQLGRVKSTGNMWLLTGSAMVNCINTLFVIMSMIAISMI
;
A
#
# COMPACT_ATOMS: atom_id res chain seq x y z
N MET A 1 26.11 15.15 -7.14
CA MET A 1 25.76 13.81 -6.63
C MET A 1 25.61 13.80 -5.11
N LYS A 2 24.53 14.40 -4.57
CA LYS A 2 24.24 14.42 -3.11
C LYS A 2 22.79 14.03 -2.74
N LEU A 3 21.96 13.67 -3.72
CA LEU A 3 20.52 13.42 -3.55
C LEU A 3 20.16 11.98 -3.15
N ILE A 4 21.02 11.01 -3.50
CA ILE A 4 20.80 9.59 -3.20
C ILE A 4 20.86 9.27 -1.69
N PRO A 5 21.84 9.78 -0.90
CA PRO A 5 21.87 9.49 0.53
C PRO A 5 20.72 10.15 1.30
N VAL A 6 20.16 11.26 0.82
CA VAL A 6 19.03 11.96 1.47
C VAL A 6 17.73 11.17 1.31
N LEU A 7 17.47 10.60 0.13
CA LEU A 7 16.29 9.77 -0.10
C LEU A 7 16.31 8.48 0.73
N ILE A 8 17.49 7.84 0.86
CA ILE A 8 17.64 6.64 1.71
C ILE A 8 17.51 7.00 3.20
N PHE A 9 18.09 8.14 3.65
CA PHE A 9 17.95 8.59 5.06
C PHE A 9 16.51 8.98 5.42
N VAL A 10 15.75 9.57 4.51
CA VAL A 10 14.33 9.93 4.72
C VAL A 10 13.47 8.67 4.75
N SER A 11 13.75 7.68 3.89
CA SER A 11 13.02 6.41 3.84
C SER A 11 13.25 5.56 5.11
N ILE A 12 14.49 5.51 5.60
CA ILE A 12 14.85 4.81 6.83
C ILE A 12 14.31 5.57 8.05
N LYS A 13 14.38 6.91 8.09
CA LYS A 13 13.76 7.68 9.17
C LYS A 13 12.24 7.56 9.18
N LEU A 14 11.54 7.42 8.04
CA LEU A 14 10.10 7.13 8.01
C LEU A 14 9.77 5.76 8.60
N ALA A 15 10.61 4.74 8.38
CA ALA A 15 10.45 3.43 9.01
C ALA A 15 10.81 3.42 10.52
N PHE A 16 11.70 4.31 10.96
CA PHE A 16 12.10 4.42 12.37
C PHE A 16 11.28 5.45 13.17
N SER A 17 10.78 6.52 12.55
CA SER A 17 9.96 7.57 13.19
C SER A 17 8.48 7.22 13.24
N THR A 18 8.02 6.25 12.44
CA THR A 18 6.67 5.69 12.60
C THR A 18 6.52 4.91 13.91
N ASN A 19 7.60 4.39 14.50
CA ASN A 19 7.54 3.82 15.86
C ASN A 19 7.30 4.88 16.95
N SER A 20 7.70 6.14 16.73
CA SER A 20 7.55 7.22 17.74
C SER A 20 6.36 8.15 17.47
N ILE A 21 5.84 8.19 16.23
CA ILE A 21 4.66 9.00 15.86
C ILE A 21 3.36 8.20 15.94
N LEU A 22 3.37 6.87 15.71
CA LEU A 22 2.16 6.05 15.91
C LEU A 22 1.84 5.83 17.40
N PHE A 23 2.83 5.99 18.29
CA PHE A 23 2.68 5.75 19.73
C PHE A 23 3.50 6.73 20.58
N GLY A 24 3.22 8.02 20.45
CA GLY A 24 3.48 8.93 21.58
C GLY A 24 2.78 8.41 22.84
N PRO A 25 3.32 8.64 24.06
CA PRO A 25 2.74 8.10 25.28
C PRO A 25 1.37 8.73 25.52
N GLY A 26 0.32 7.97 25.22
CA GLY A 26 -1.04 8.22 25.68
C GLY A 26 -1.84 9.18 24.80
N TYR A 27 -2.99 8.67 24.37
CA TYR A 27 -4.16 9.40 23.86
C TYR A 27 -4.08 9.89 22.40
N PRO A 28 -4.63 9.10 21.46
CA PRO A 28 -5.17 9.64 20.23
C PRO A 28 -6.23 10.69 20.58
N SER A 29 -6.14 11.86 19.94
CA SER A 29 -7.12 12.95 19.90
C SER A 29 -8.29 12.81 20.90
N ARG A 30 -8.09 13.30 22.14
CA ARG A 30 -9.21 13.49 23.09
C ARG A 30 -10.38 14.22 22.41
N PHE A 31 -10.10 15.09 21.44
CA PHE A 31 -11.07 15.84 20.66
C PHE A 31 -12.08 14.98 19.87
N ALA A 32 -11.69 13.81 19.32
CA ALA A 32 -12.64 12.95 18.62
C ALA A 32 -13.64 12.30 19.59
N CYS A 33 -13.20 12.03 20.82
CA CYS A 33 -13.96 11.31 21.86
C CYS A 33 -14.82 12.21 22.76
N VAL A 34 -14.81 13.53 22.54
CA VAL A 34 -15.60 14.51 23.31
C VAL A 34 -17.06 14.57 22.83
N SER A 35 -17.37 14.06 21.63
CA SER A 35 -18.69 14.20 20.99
C SER A 35 -19.68 13.07 21.25
N ASP A 36 -19.32 12.06 22.05
CA ASP A 36 -20.07 10.79 22.21
C ASP A 36 -20.54 10.14 20.89
N ALA A 37 -19.83 10.37 19.78
CA ALA A 37 -20.18 9.83 18.46
C ALA A 37 -20.28 8.28 18.42
N TYR A 38 -19.72 7.60 19.42
CA TYR A 38 -19.73 6.15 19.57
C TYR A 38 -20.73 5.65 20.62
N SER A 39 -21.63 6.51 21.12
CA SER A 39 -22.67 6.18 22.11
C SER A 39 -22.12 5.47 23.37
N LEU A 40 -20.96 5.92 23.83
CA LEU A 40 -20.25 5.38 24.98
C LEU A 40 -20.88 5.86 26.31
N GLU A 41 -21.75 6.87 26.31
CA GLU A 41 -22.37 7.41 27.54
C GLU A 41 -23.45 6.55 28.19
N SER A 42 -23.83 5.42 27.57
CA SER A 42 -24.71 4.45 28.23
C SER A 42 -24.00 3.75 29.40
N SER A 43 -24.66 3.70 30.55
CA SER A 43 -24.11 3.51 31.91
C SER A 43 -23.36 2.21 32.22
N LEU A 44 -23.07 1.39 31.22
CA LEU A 44 -22.17 0.25 31.27
C LEU A 44 -21.49 0.22 29.91
N TYR A 45 -20.22 0.62 29.81
CA TYR A 45 -19.37 0.53 28.61
C TYR A 45 -19.14 -0.95 28.18
N LYS A 46 -20.23 -1.70 28.01
CA LYS A 46 -20.30 -3.07 27.55
C LYS A 46 -20.51 -2.99 26.05
N LEU A 47 -19.45 -3.33 25.31
CA LEU A 47 -19.56 -3.46 23.88
C LEU A 47 -20.47 -4.65 23.51
N PRO A 48 -21.24 -4.57 22.42
CA PRO A 48 -21.97 -5.72 21.91
C PRO A 48 -21.00 -6.89 21.64
N LYS A 49 -21.43 -8.12 21.93
CA LYS A 49 -20.58 -9.31 21.79
C LYS A 49 -19.97 -9.45 20.39
N GLU A 50 -20.73 -9.11 19.36
CA GLU A 50 -20.29 -9.14 17.96
C GLU A 50 -19.02 -8.32 17.71
N PHE A 51 -18.91 -7.14 18.34
CA PHE A 51 -17.72 -6.30 18.25
C PHE A 51 -16.54 -6.91 18.98
N VAL A 52 -16.77 -7.44 20.19
CA VAL A 52 -15.72 -8.10 20.98
C VAL A 52 -15.16 -9.31 20.24
N ASP A 53 -16.04 -10.10 19.61
CA ASP A 53 -15.66 -11.30 18.86
C ASP A 53 -14.92 -10.97 17.55
N LYS A 54 -15.23 -9.84 16.89
CA LYS A 54 -14.47 -9.33 15.73
C LYS A 54 -13.01 -9.09 16.10
N TYR A 55 -12.75 -8.39 17.21
CA TYR A 55 -11.39 -8.02 17.62
C TYR A 55 -10.64 -9.16 18.33
N ASN A 56 -11.34 -10.10 18.97
CA ASN A 56 -10.70 -11.27 19.60
C ASN A 56 -9.95 -12.16 18.60
N LYS A 57 -10.34 -12.13 17.31
CA LYS A 57 -9.69 -12.89 16.23
C LYS A 57 -8.39 -12.24 15.71
N VAL A 58 -8.11 -10.99 16.06
CA VAL A 58 -6.95 -10.22 15.56
C VAL A 58 -5.70 -10.58 16.37
N ALA A 59 -4.61 -11.08 15.79
CA ALA A 59 -3.38 -11.33 16.55
C ALA A 59 -2.84 -10.06 17.23
N LEU A 60 -2.40 -10.17 18.49
CA LEU A 60 -1.76 -9.04 19.21
C LEU A 60 -0.30 -8.85 18.76
N ASP A 61 0.37 -9.94 18.41
CA ASP A 61 1.73 -9.90 17.86
C ASP A 61 1.67 -9.58 16.38
N VAL A 62 2.10 -8.36 16.05
CA VAL A 62 2.19 -7.88 14.67
C VAL A 62 3.62 -8.00 14.18
N SER A 63 3.86 -8.91 13.25
CA SER A 63 5.14 -8.98 12.54
C SER A 63 5.35 -7.71 11.69
N ARG A 64 6.56 -7.17 11.72
CA ARG A 64 6.98 -6.08 10.81
C ARG A 64 7.06 -6.54 9.34
N VAL A 65 7.20 -7.84 9.12
CA VAL A 65 7.23 -8.45 7.80
C VAL A 65 5.87 -9.12 7.57
N VAL A 66 5.04 -8.48 6.74
CA VAL A 66 3.79 -9.05 6.26
C VAL A 66 3.98 -9.37 4.79
N GLU A 67 4.26 -10.64 4.50
CA GLU A 67 4.35 -11.15 3.14
C GLU A 67 3.13 -12.00 2.85
N LEU A 68 2.18 -11.42 2.10
CA LEU A 68 1.05 -12.18 1.60
C LEU A 68 1.50 -12.97 0.36
N PRO A 69 1.20 -14.29 0.26
CA PRO A 69 1.68 -15.13 -0.85
C PRO A 69 1.39 -14.56 -2.24
N GLU A 70 0.22 -13.94 -2.39
CA GLU A 70 -0.18 -13.29 -3.63
C GLU A 70 0.70 -12.08 -3.98
N GLU A 71 1.02 -11.23 -3.00
CA GLU A 71 1.88 -10.06 -3.23
C GLU A 71 3.29 -10.50 -3.61
N VAL A 72 3.81 -11.56 -2.99
CA VAL A 72 5.12 -12.15 -3.35
C VAL A 72 5.11 -12.68 -4.79
N GLY A 73 4.00 -13.29 -5.23
CA GLY A 73 3.84 -13.73 -6.62
C GLY A 73 3.93 -12.57 -7.61
N ILE A 74 3.17 -11.50 -7.37
CA ILE A 74 3.17 -10.29 -8.22
C ILE A 74 4.55 -9.62 -8.22
N ASP A 75 5.22 -9.55 -7.06
CA ASP A 75 6.57 -8.98 -6.92
C ASP A 75 7.57 -9.68 -7.85
N ARG A 76 7.60 -11.01 -7.82
CA ARG A 76 8.47 -11.82 -8.69
C ARG A 76 8.17 -11.61 -10.17
N GLU A 77 6.89 -11.66 -10.56
CA GLU A 77 6.47 -11.46 -11.96
C GLU A 77 6.87 -10.07 -12.48
N LEU A 78 6.74 -9.03 -11.68
CA LEU A 78 7.12 -7.67 -12.06
C LEU A 78 8.63 -7.48 -12.14
N VAL A 79 9.41 -8.12 -11.25
CA VAL A 79 10.88 -8.12 -11.33
C VAL A 79 11.34 -8.82 -12.61
N GLU A 80 10.81 -10.01 -12.90
CA GLU A 80 11.12 -10.75 -14.12
C GLU A 80 10.70 -9.97 -15.37
N SER A 81 9.53 -9.32 -15.35
CA SER A 81 9.05 -8.45 -16.42
C SER A 81 9.99 -7.26 -16.65
N GLY A 82 10.45 -6.62 -15.58
CA GLY A 82 11.41 -5.51 -15.64
C GLY A 82 12.75 -5.92 -16.24
N LEU A 83 13.28 -7.08 -15.83
CA LEU A 83 14.51 -7.64 -16.39
C LEU A 83 14.35 -8.00 -17.88
N THR A 84 13.23 -8.63 -18.24
CA THR A 84 12.91 -8.99 -19.62
C THR A 84 12.85 -7.76 -20.52
N LEU A 85 12.18 -6.69 -20.08
CA LEU A 85 12.10 -5.42 -20.82
C LEU A 85 13.47 -4.75 -20.94
N PHE A 86 14.30 -4.82 -19.89
CA PHE A 86 15.66 -4.29 -19.91
C PHE A 86 16.54 -5.03 -20.92
N ASP A 87 16.50 -6.36 -20.92
CA ASP A 87 17.28 -7.15 -21.87
C ASP A 87 16.78 -6.98 -23.30
N GLU A 88 15.46 -6.96 -23.51
CA GLU A 88 14.86 -6.68 -24.82
C GLU A 88 15.29 -5.32 -25.37
N SER A 89 15.45 -4.29 -24.51
CA SER A 89 15.90 -2.97 -24.94
C SER A 89 17.31 -2.97 -25.54
N LYS A 90 18.17 -3.91 -25.12
CA LYS A 90 19.54 -4.06 -25.65
C LYS A 90 19.55 -4.79 -26.99
N VAL A 91 18.61 -5.71 -27.19
CA VAL A 91 18.51 -6.55 -28.39
C VAL A 91 17.31 -6.17 -29.26
N LEU A 92 16.87 -4.91 -29.18
CA LEU A 92 15.64 -4.45 -29.83
C LEU A 92 15.62 -4.69 -31.34
N ARG A 93 16.79 -4.55 -31.98
CA ARG A 93 16.95 -4.75 -33.43
C ARG A 93 16.91 -6.22 -33.85
N ASN A 94 17.13 -7.14 -32.91
CA ASN A 94 17.13 -8.56 -33.21
C ASN A 94 15.70 -9.01 -33.53
N GLY A 95 15.51 -9.52 -34.76
CA GLY A 95 14.21 -9.98 -35.26
C GLY A 95 13.25 -8.85 -35.65
N LEU A 96 13.71 -7.59 -35.69
CA LEU A 96 12.89 -6.46 -36.13
C LEU A 96 12.86 -6.41 -37.66
N VAL A 97 11.70 -6.73 -38.25
CA VAL A 97 11.49 -6.73 -39.71
C VAL A 97 11.23 -5.31 -40.23
N TYR A 98 10.50 -4.51 -39.45
CA TYR A 98 10.08 -3.16 -39.82
C TYR A 98 10.83 -2.11 -38.98
N THR A 99 11.91 -1.55 -39.52
CA THR A 99 12.71 -0.54 -38.81
C THR A 99 11.97 0.77 -38.55
N SER A 100 10.91 1.06 -39.32
CA SER A 100 10.05 2.23 -39.14
C SER A 100 9.37 2.31 -37.76
N ILE A 101 9.21 1.17 -37.08
CA ILE A 101 8.58 1.12 -35.75
C ILE A 101 9.58 1.12 -34.59
N GLU A 102 10.89 1.07 -34.85
CA GLU A 102 11.95 0.92 -33.84
C GLU A 102 11.82 1.95 -32.71
N TYR A 103 11.70 3.22 -33.08
CA TYR A 103 11.56 4.31 -32.10
C TYR A 103 10.30 4.19 -31.24
N SER A 104 9.16 3.89 -31.86
CA SER A 104 7.89 3.73 -31.16
C SER A 104 7.91 2.52 -30.23
N LEU A 105 8.52 1.41 -30.66
CA LEU A 105 8.69 0.20 -29.86
C LEU A 105 9.63 0.44 -28.68
N GLN A 106 10.76 1.11 -28.89
CA GLN A 106 11.69 1.49 -27.82
C GLN A 106 10.99 2.36 -26.76
N ARG A 107 10.16 3.31 -27.20
CA ARG A 107 9.37 4.16 -26.29
C ARG A 107 8.35 3.35 -25.50
N HIS A 108 7.71 2.35 -26.10
CA HIS A 108 6.79 1.46 -25.41
C HIS A 108 7.49 0.59 -24.36
N ILE A 109 8.62 -0.02 -24.70
CA ILE A 109 9.43 -0.83 -23.78
C ILE A 109 9.89 0.01 -22.58
N ALA A 110 10.37 1.24 -22.84
CA ALA A 110 10.79 2.15 -21.77
C ALA A 110 9.62 2.52 -20.83
N ARG A 111 8.42 2.75 -21.36
CA ARG A 111 7.22 3.02 -20.56
C ARG A 111 6.82 1.83 -19.70
N ASP A 112 6.85 0.62 -20.26
CA ASP A 112 6.51 -0.60 -19.51
C ASP A 112 7.56 -0.91 -18.45
N TYR A 113 8.84 -0.62 -18.71
CA TYR A 113 9.90 -0.75 -17.72
C TYR A 113 9.71 0.23 -16.55
N VAL A 114 9.44 1.51 -16.82
CA VAL A 114 9.15 2.47 -15.75
C VAL A 114 7.89 2.05 -14.98
N SER A 115 6.86 1.59 -15.68
CA SER A 115 5.61 1.13 -15.07
C SER A 115 5.87 -0.07 -14.14
N SER A 116 6.67 -1.06 -14.53
CA SER A 116 6.98 -2.21 -13.67
C SER A 116 7.68 -1.79 -12.38
N GLN A 117 8.67 -0.89 -12.46
CA GLN A 117 9.36 -0.34 -11.28
C GLN A 117 8.41 0.45 -10.36
N MET A 118 7.51 1.25 -10.95
CA MET A 118 6.52 2.02 -10.20
C MET A 118 5.48 1.13 -9.50
N VAL A 119 5.04 0.06 -10.16
CA VAL A 119 4.11 -0.91 -9.56
C VAL A 119 4.79 -1.68 -8.42
N LEU A 120 6.06 -2.08 -8.58
CA LEU A 120 6.86 -2.68 -7.52
C LEU A 120 6.97 -1.77 -6.29
N ALA A 121 7.27 -0.49 -6.49
CA ALA A 121 7.30 0.49 -5.40
C ALA A 121 5.94 0.63 -4.71
N SER A 122 4.85 0.63 -5.49
CA SER A 122 3.48 0.70 -4.97
C SER A 122 3.12 -0.54 -4.14
N LEU A 123 3.53 -1.72 -4.59
CA LEU A 123 3.33 -2.99 -3.89
C LEU A 123 4.04 -2.99 -2.52
N ASN A 124 5.27 -2.47 -2.45
CA ASN A 124 5.98 -2.30 -1.18
C ASN A 124 5.30 -1.27 -0.25
N GLY A 125 4.67 -0.23 -0.82
CA GLY A 125 3.80 0.67 -0.07
C GLY A 125 2.59 -0.05 0.55
N LEU A 126 1.97 -0.99 -0.17
CA LEU A 126 0.85 -1.79 0.35
C LEU A 126 1.27 -2.70 1.52
N LYS A 127 2.48 -3.29 1.47
CA LYS A 127 3.04 -4.07 2.59
C LYS A 127 3.15 -3.21 3.86
N THR A 128 3.56 -1.95 3.70
CA THR A 128 3.64 -0.98 4.82
C THR A 128 2.26 -0.62 5.36
N ILE A 129 1.28 -0.39 4.48
CA ILE A 129 -0.12 -0.15 4.89
C ILE A 129 -0.68 -1.34 5.66
N SER A 130 -0.38 -2.57 5.22
CA SER A 130 -0.81 -3.78 5.91
C SER A 130 -0.21 -3.88 7.32
N TYR A 131 1.07 -3.54 7.48
CA TYR A 131 1.70 -3.45 8.80
C TYR A 131 0.99 -2.42 9.70
N ILE A 132 0.76 -1.20 9.20
CA ILE A 132 0.07 -0.13 9.97
C ILE A 132 -1.35 -0.57 10.36
N SER A 133 -2.12 -1.13 9.43
CA SER A 133 -3.46 -1.65 9.68
C SER A 133 -3.46 -2.71 10.80
N ASN A 134 -2.54 -3.67 10.73
CA ASN A 134 -2.41 -4.70 11.76
C ASN A 134 -2.04 -4.12 13.13
N VAL A 135 -1.13 -3.15 13.19
CA VAL A 135 -0.73 -2.44 14.42
C VAL A 135 -1.92 -1.71 15.04
N LEU A 136 -2.70 -0.99 14.24
CA LEU A 136 -3.91 -0.28 14.70
C LEU A 136 -4.96 -1.26 15.25
N ARG A 137 -5.17 -2.40 14.57
CA ARG A 137 -6.09 -3.44 15.05
C ARG A 137 -5.61 -4.12 16.33
N ALA A 138 -4.30 -4.36 16.47
CA ALA A 138 -3.72 -4.90 17.70
C ALA A 138 -3.89 -3.91 18.86
N PHE A 139 -3.69 -2.62 18.63
CA PHE A 139 -3.99 -1.57 19.60
C PHE A 139 -5.46 -1.55 19.99
N ALA A 140 -6.37 -1.61 19.00
CA ALA A 140 -7.81 -1.65 19.25
C ALA A 140 -8.20 -2.88 20.10
N ARG A 141 -7.70 -4.07 19.74
CA ARG A 141 -7.91 -5.30 20.52
C ARG A 141 -7.41 -5.15 21.95
N SER A 142 -6.18 -4.68 22.14
CA SER A 142 -5.58 -4.51 23.47
C SER A 142 -6.42 -3.60 24.38
N ASN A 143 -6.89 -2.47 23.85
CA ASN A 143 -7.72 -1.54 24.60
C ASN A 143 -9.13 -2.10 24.87
N ILE A 144 -9.74 -2.77 23.89
CA ILE A 144 -11.03 -3.45 24.10
C ILE A 144 -10.89 -4.50 25.19
N THR A 145 -9.89 -5.38 25.12
CA THR A 145 -9.68 -6.42 26.15
C THR A 145 -9.38 -5.81 27.53
N LYS A 146 -8.63 -4.71 27.61
CA LYS A 146 -8.23 -4.08 28.88
C LYS A 146 -9.35 -3.27 29.53
N TYR A 147 -10.19 -2.59 28.74
CA TYR A 147 -11.14 -1.58 29.24
C TYR A 147 -12.61 -1.96 29.08
N ASN A 148 -12.94 -3.02 28.34
CA ASN A 148 -14.30 -3.53 28.28
C ASN A 148 -14.82 -3.81 29.70
N THR A 149 -16.05 -3.38 30.00
CA THR A 149 -16.71 -3.47 31.32
C THR A 149 -16.19 -2.55 32.42
N LYS A 150 -15.15 -1.73 32.18
CA LYS A 150 -14.66 -0.74 33.15
C LYS A 150 -15.42 0.58 33.01
N LEU A 151 -15.65 1.26 34.14
CA LEU A 151 -16.45 2.49 34.23
C LEU A 151 -15.62 3.77 34.46
N THR A 152 -14.30 3.73 34.23
CA THR A 152 -13.43 4.89 34.43
C THR A 152 -13.40 5.80 33.20
N ASP A 153 -13.12 7.09 33.38
CA ASP A 153 -12.91 8.01 32.24
C ASP A 153 -11.79 7.51 31.31
N GLU A 154 -10.73 6.93 31.88
CA GLU A 154 -9.67 6.26 31.13
C GLU A 154 -10.20 5.13 30.23
N ALA A 155 -11.19 4.36 30.71
CA ALA A 155 -11.85 3.33 29.92
C ALA A 155 -12.69 3.92 28.78
N LYS A 156 -13.42 5.01 29.02
CA LYS A 156 -14.16 5.74 27.97
C LYS A 156 -13.23 6.18 26.85
N TYR A 157 -12.10 6.83 27.20
CA TYR A 157 -11.12 7.29 26.21
C TYR A 157 -10.39 6.14 25.52
N GLY A 158 -10.02 5.08 26.25
CA GLY A 158 -9.34 3.90 25.70
C GLY A 158 -10.22 3.13 24.71
N LEU A 159 -11.51 2.97 25.01
CA LEU A 159 -12.48 2.33 24.12
C LEU A 159 -12.79 3.19 22.89
N CYS A 160 -13.01 4.51 23.07
CA CYS A 160 -13.18 5.41 21.93
C CYS A 160 -11.97 5.38 20.98
N SER A 161 -10.76 5.43 21.53
CA SER A 161 -9.51 5.32 20.77
C SER A 161 -9.42 4.00 19.99
N ALA A 162 -9.89 2.90 20.59
CA ALA A 162 -9.95 1.61 19.93
C ALA A 162 -10.90 1.60 18.73
N PHE A 163 -12.06 2.29 18.83
CA PHE A 163 -13.00 2.43 17.72
C PHE A 163 -12.42 3.26 16.58
N VAL A 164 -11.91 4.47 16.88
CA VAL A 164 -11.32 5.35 15.86
C VAL A 164 -10.22 4.63 15.09
N TYR A 165 -9.32 3.93 15.78
CA TYR A 165 -8.24 3.22 15.09
C TYR A 165 -8.69 1.93 14.40
N GLY A 166 -9.72 1.27 14.89
CA GLY A 166 -10.39 0.19 14.18
C GLY A 166 -10.96 0.67 12.84
N ASP A 167 -11.67 1.79 12.85
CA ASP A 167 -12.26 2.41 11.65
C ASP A 167 -11.18 2.85 10.65
N VAL A 168 -10.10 3.46 11.14
CA VAL A 168 -8.95 3.84 10.30
C VAL A 168 -8.29 2.60 9.69
N ALA A 169 -8.13 1.51 10.45
CA ALA A 169 -7.58 0.26 9.92
C ALA A 169 -8.47 -0.35 8.83
N ASP A 170 -9.78 -0.34 9.02
CA ASP A 170 -10.74 -0.82 8.01
C ASP A 170 -10.69 0.05 6.73
N ALA A 171 -10.58 1.37 6.86
CA ALA A 171 -10.40 2.28 5.72
C ALA A 171 -9.06 2.06 4.97
N LEU A 172 -7.98 1.76 5.70
CA LEU A 172 -6.68 1.41 5.12
C LEU A 172 -6.72 0.09 4.35
N ASP A 173 -7.45 -0.91 4.85
CA ASP A 173 -7.64 -2.20 4.18
C ASP A 173 -8.48 -2.05 2.90
N ASP A 174 -9.53 -1.24 2.92
CA ASP A 174 -10.32 -0.90 1.74
C ASP A 174 -9.47 -0.21 0.67
N TYR A 175 -8.65 0.76 1.09
CA TYR A 175 -7.70 1.42 0.20
C TYR A 175 -6.71 0.41 -0.40
N ARG A 176 -6.10 -0.43 0.43
CA ARG A 176 -5.16 -1.47 0.01
C ARG A 176 -5.80 -2.39 -1.03
N THR A 177 -7.02 -2.85 -0.79
CA THR A 177 -7.75 -3.75 -1.70
C THR A 177 -7.96 -3.10 -3.07
N LYS A 178 -8.39 -1.83 -3.11
CA LYS A 178 -8.56 -1.07 -4.35
C LYS A 178 -7.25 -0.88 -5.11
N GLN A 179 -6.15 -0.61 -4.41
CA GLN A 179 -4.84 -0.45 -5.03
C GLN A 179 -4.26 -1.77 -5.54
N LEU A 180 -4.43 -2.86 -4.79
CA LEU A 180 -3.99 -4.19 -5.23
C LEU A 180 -4.68 -4.60 -6.53
N GLN A 181 -5.97 -4.31 -6.71
CA GLN A 181 -6.67 -4.56 -7.97
C GLN A 181 -6.05 -3.81 -9.16
N LYS A 182 -5.64 -2.55 -8.96
CA LYS A 182 -4.93 -1.76 -9.99
C LYS A 182 -3.56 -2.34 -10.30
N ILE A 183 -2.82 -2.75 -9.27
CA ILE A 183 -1.52 -3.44 -9.42
C ILE A 183 -1.69 -4.71 -10.26
N ARG A 184 -2.69 -5.55 -9.96
CA ARG A 184 -2.97 -6.78 -10.72
C ARG A 184 -3.27 -6.47 -12.19
N ALA A 185 -4.08 -5.45 -12.46
CA ALA A 185 -4.42 -5.04 -13.82
C ALA A 185 -3.18 -4.57 -14.61
N GLU A 186 -2.33 -3.76 -13.97
CA GLU A 186 -1.11 -3.24 -14.59
C GLU A 186 -0.07 -4.35 -14.82
N ASN A 187 0.11 -5.27 -13.85
CA ASN A 187 0.95 -6.44 -14.01
C ASN A 187 0.51 -7.29 -15.22
N LYS A 188 -0.80 -7.60 -15.32
CA LYS A 188 -1.36 -8.33 -16.46
C LYS A 188 -1.11 -7.61 -17.79
N ARG A 189 -1.22 -6.28 -17.81
CA ARG A 189 -0.96 -5.45 -19.00
C ARG A 189 0.50 -5.56 -19.44
N ILE A 190 1.44 -5.43 -18.51
CA ILE A 190 2.89 -5.53 -18.78
C ILE A 190 3.24 -6.92 -19.29
N THR A 191 2.79 -7.98 -18.62
CA THR A 191 3.02 -9.37 -19.03
C THR A 191 2.43 -9.65 -20.42
N HIS A 192 1.24 -9.11 -20.71
CA HIS A 192 0.66 -9.20 -22.04
C HIS A 192 1.54 -8.51 -23.09
N ASN A 193 1.96 -7.27 -22.87
CA ASN A 193 2.81 -6.54 -23.81
C ASN A 193 4.13 -7.29 -24.08
N ILE A 194 4.77 -7.82 -23.04
CA ILE A 194 5.98 -8.65 -23.17
C ILE A 194 5.72 -9.85 -24.08
N SER A 195 4.61 -10.56 -23.89
CA SER A 195 4.25 -11.71 -24.73
C SER A 195 4.01 -11.35 -26.21
N GLN A 196 3.69 -10.09 -26.51
CA GLN A 196 3.43 -9.63 -27.88
C GLN A 196 4.67 -9.06 -28.58
N LEU A 197 5.79 -8.80 -27.88
CA LEU A 197 6.98 -8.16 -28.44
C LEU A 197 7.50 -8.85 -29.71
N GLY A 198 7.60 -10.19 -29.71
CA GLY A 198 8.04 -10.94 -30.89
C GLY A 198 7.10 -10.77 -32.10
N ARG A 199 5.78 -10.70 -31.86
CA ARG A 199 4.79 -10.44 -32.92
C ARG A 199 4.88 -9.01 -33.43
N VAL A 200 5.08 -8.04 -32.56
CA VAL A 200 5.27 -6.64 -32.95
C VAL A 200 6.53 -6.48 -33.80
N LYS A 201 7.65 -7.10 -33.40
CA LYS A 201 8.91 -7.09 -34.14
C LYS A 201 8.80 -7.69 -35.55
N SER A 202 8.06 -8.79 -35.69
CA SER A 202 7.87 -9.51 -36.95
C SER A 202 6.80 -8.91 -37.87
N THR A 203 5.74 -8.32 -37.31
CA THR A 203 4.60 -7.78 -38.09
C THR A 203 4.60 -6.27 -38.26
N GLY A 204 5.38 -5.54 -37.45
CA GLY A 204 5.34 -4.08 -37.41
C GLY A 204 4.08 -3.52 -36.73
N ASN A 205 3.17 -4.36 -36.23
CA ASN A 205 1.88 -3.92 -35.74
C ASN A 205 1.94 -3.49 -34.25
N MET A 206 2.16 -2.20 -34.01
CA MET A 206 2.19 -1.61 -32.67
C MET A 206 0.86 -1.70 -31.90
N TRP A 207 -0.28 -1.92 -32.58
CA TRP A 207 -1.60 -2.04 -31.93
C TRP A 207 -1.76 -3.30 -31.09
N LEU A 208 -0.85 -4.27 -31.25
CA LEU A 208 -0.78 -5.44 -30.37
C LEU A 208 -0.34 -5.07 -28.94
N LEU A 209 0.26 -3.89 -28.74
CA LEU A 209 0.63 -3.38 -27.42
C LEU A 209 -0.50 -2.52 -26.84
N THR A 210 -0.81 -2.76 -25.58
CA THR A 210 -1.83 -2.00 -24.85
C THR A 210 -1.18 -0.80 -24.13
N GLY A 211 -1.74 0.39 -24.36
CA GLY A 211 -1.08 1.67 -24.06
C GLY A 211 -1.60 2.49 -22.87
N SER A 212 -2.65 2.09 -22.16
CA SER A 212 -3.16 2.89 -21.04
C SER A 212 -2.45 2.51 -19.74
N ALA A 213 -1.31 3.16 -19.47
CA ALA A 213 -0.65 3.08 -18.17
C ALA A 213 -1.50 3.82 -17.11
N MET A 214 -1.78 3.17 -15.97
CA MET A 214 -2.36 3.85 -14.80
C MET A 214 -1.30 4.70 -14.05
N VAL A 215 -0.57 5.58 -14.75
CA VAL A 215 0.42 6.49 -14.13
C VAL A 215 -0.26 7.48 -13.18
N ASN A 216 -1.55 7.78 -13.41
CA ASN A 216 -2.32 8.74 -12.60
C ASN A 216 -2.61 8.29 -11.15
N CYS A 217 -2.35 7.03 -10.77
CA CYS A 217 -2.65 6.54 -9.42
C CYS A 217 -1.52 6.73 -8.39
N ILE A 218 -0.30 7.10 -8.82
CA ILE A 218 0.89 7.06 -7.94
C ILE A 218 1.25 8.44 -7.38
N ASN A 219 0.92 9.52 -8.08
CA ASN A 219 1.03 10.87 -7.51
C ASN A 219 0.19 11.02 -6.25
N THR A 220 -0.96 10.34 -6.15
CA THR A 220 -1.81 10.41 -4.96
C THR A 220 -1.20 9.70 -3.75
N LEU A 221 -0.45 8.59 -3.91
CA LEU A 221 0.14 7.88 -2.76
C LEU A 221 1.33 8.67 -2.17
N PHE A 222 2.15 9.29 -3.02
CA PHE A 222 3.21 10.20 -2.57
C PHE A 222 2.64 11.49 -1.95
N VAL A 223 1.57 12.04 -2.52
CA VAL A 223 0.88 13.23 -1.99
C VAL A 223 0.15 12.93 -0.68
N ILE A 224 -0.50 11.78 -0.53
CA ILE A 224 -1.17 11.39 0.70
C ILE A 224 -0.14 11.14 1.81
N MET A 225 0.96 10.44 1.52
CA MET A 225 2.03 10.21 2.50
C MET A 225 2.73 11.51 2.91
N SER A 226 2.88 12.47 2.01
CA SER A 226 3.44 13.80 2.33
C SER A 226 2.43 14.72 3.03
N MET A 227 1.13 14.63 2.73
CA MET A 227 0.10 15.39 3.45
C MET A 227 -0.10 14.89 4.88
N ILE A 228 -0.05 13.58 5.11
CA ILE A 228 -0.06 13.00 6.47
C ILE A 228 1.17 13.49 7.26
N ALA A 229 2.33 13.65 6.61
CA ALA A 229 3.53 14.17 7.25
C ALA A 229 3.46 15.68 7.54
N ILE A 230 2.79 16.47 6.68
CA ILE A 230 2.64 17.93 6.85
C ILE A 230 1.54 18.28 7.86
N SER A 231 0.48 17.49 7.97
CA SER A 231 -0.60 17.73 8.95
C SER A 231 -0.23 17.35 10.39
N MET A 232 0.98 16.86 10.63
CA MET A 232 1.50 16.46 11.95
C MET A 232 2.70 17.30 12.42
N ILE A 233 3.01 18.39 11.71
CA ILE A 233 3.92 19.48 12.14
C ILE A 233 3.06 20.67 12.55
#